data_AF-E8RP48-F1
#
_entry.id   AF-E8RP48-F1
#
_cell.length_a   1.000
_cell.length_b   1.000
_cell.length_c   1.000
_cell.angle_alpha   90.00
_cell.angle_beta   90.00
_cell.angle_gamma   90.00
#
_symmetry.space_group_name_H-M   'P 1'
#
loop_
_entity.id
_entity.type
_entity.pdbx_description
1 polymer ?
#
loop_
_entity_poly.entity_id
_entity_poly.type
_entity_poly.pdbx_seq_one_letter_code
_entity_poly.pdbx_strand_id
1 'polypeptide(L)'
;MQTHPSLIERSVGATLCAFTRRDLPPEEAELELVEIIASQIDGKTDYAMAVIGFYVRQMLKALAARQMALADAFDAVVDAAACATSGHMQAALKLSEPVSRLRH
;
A
#
# COMPACT_ATOMS: atom_id res chain seq x y z
N MET A 1 14.70 -6.73 -10.65
CA MET A 1 14.64 -7.99 -9.89
C MET A 1 13.18 -8.16 -9.50
N GLN A 2 12.45 -9.15 -10.03
CA GLN A 2 11.06 -9.38 -9.62
C GLN A 2 11.07 -10.06 -8.25
N THR A 3 10.42 -9.44 -7.27
CA THR A 3 10.27 -10.01 -5.93
C THR A 3 9.24 -11.15 -5.99
N HIS A 4 9.52 -12.30 -5.36
CA HIS A 4 8.57 -13.42 -5.37
C HIS A 4 7.24 -13.00 -4.72
N PRO A 5 6.06 -13.32 -5.30
CA PRO A 5 4.75 -12.87 -4.79
C PRO A 5 4.53 -13.14 -3.30
N SER A 6 4.94 -14.31 -2.82
CA SER A 6 4.83 -14.66 -1.39
C SER A 6 5.69 -13.81 -0.45
N LEU A 7 6.74 -13.16 -0.94
CA LEU A 7 7.53 -12.21 -0.14
C LEU A 7 6.83 -10.87 0.00
N ILE A 8 6.16 -10.39 -1.05
CA ILE A 8 5.36 -9.16 -1.02
C ILE A 8 4.23 -9.32 -0.01
N GLU A 9 3.44 -10.39 -0.11
CA GLU A 9 2.35 -10.69 0.83
C GLU A 9 2.84 -10.73 2.27
N ARG A 10 3.97 -11.40 2.53
CA ARG A 10 4.55 -11.47 3.88
C ARG A 10 4.99 -10.10 4.39
N SER A 11 5.68 -9.30 3.58
CA SER A 11 6.13 -7.97 3.97
C SER A 11 4.94 -7.05 4.25
N VAL A 12 3.97 -6.98 3.34
CA VAL A 12 2.75 -6.17 3.52
C VAL A 12 2.00 -6.60 4.79
N GLY A 13 1.79 -7.90 4.96
CA GLY A 13 1.12 -8.45 6.14
C GLY A 13 1.85 -8.12 7.44
N ALA A 14 3.18 -8.23 7.45
CA ALA A 14 4.00 -7.89 8.61
C ALA A 14 3.91 -6.40 8.96
N THR A 15 4.09 -5.52 7.98
CA THR A 15 4.05 -4.05 8.16
C THR A 15 2.67 -3.61 8.68
N LEU A 16 1.58 -4.08 8.07
CA LEU A 16 0.22 -3.73 8.50
C LEU A 16 -0.13 -4.30 9.89
N CYS A 17 0.33 -5.52 10.21
CA CYS A 17 0.17 -6.08 11.55
C CYS A 17 0.94 -5.28 12.61
N ALA A 18 2.19 -4.90 12.32
CA ALA A 18 3.00 -4.09 13.24
C ALA A 18 2.38 -2.70 13.45
N PHE A 19 1.92 -2.05 12.38
CA PHE A 19 1.21 -0.77 12.45
C PHE A 19 -0.07 -0.86 13.30
N THR A 20 -0.92 -1.86 13.06
CA THR A 20 -2.18 -2.02 13.80
C THR A 20 -1.99 -2.35 15.28
N ARG A 21 -0.87 -2.99 15.63
CA ARG A 21 -0.45 -3.24 17.03
C ARG A 21 0.25 -2.05 17.68
N ARG A 22 0.54 -0.98 16.92
CA ARG A 22 1.32 0.19 17.34
C ARG A 22 2.79 -0.12 17.64
N ASP A 23 3.30 -1.21 17.07
CA ASP A 23 4.72 -1.59 17.13
C ASP A 23 5.55 -0.86 16.06
N LEU A 24 4.88 -0.26 15.06
CA LEU A 24 5.49 0.49 13.96
C LEU A 24 4.83 1.88 13.82
N PRO A 25 5.59 2.99 13.83
CA PRO A 25 5.05 4.33 13.62
C PRO A 25 4.38 4.50 12.25
N PRO A 26 3.40 5.41 12.12
CA PRO A 26 2.72 5.65 10.84
C PRO A 26 3.66 6.01 9.69
N GLU A 27 4.69 6.81 9.94
CA GLU A 27 5.64 7.27 8.93
C GLU A 27 6.52 6.12 8.41
N GLU A 28 6.94 5.22 9.30
CA GLU A 28 7.72 4.03 8.94
C GLU A 28 6.86 3.00 8.20
N ALA A 29 5.64 2.76 8.68
CA ALA A 29 4.68 1.90 7.98
C ALA A 29 4.36 2.43 6.58
N GLU A 30 4.17 3.74 6.43
CA GLU A 30 3.96 4.36 5.13
C GLU A 30 5.16 4.13 4.21
N LEU A 31 6.36 4.41 4.70
CA LEU A 31 7.59 4.26 3.92
C LEU A 31 7.76 2.83 3.42
N GLU A 32 7.63 1.83 4.31
CA GLU A 32 7.76 0.42 3.93
C GLU A 32 6.76 -0.01 2.86
N LEU A 33 5.47 0.34 3.04
CA LEU A 33 4.44 -0.03 2.08
C LEU A 33 4.64 0.67 0.73
N VAL A 34 5.05 1.94 0.73
CA VAL A 34 5.38 2.68 -0.50
C VAL A 34 6.59 2.05 -1.19
N GLU A 35 7.63 1.68 -0.46
CA GLU A 35 8.83 1.04 -1.02
C GLU A 35 8.52 -0.33 -1.63
N ILE A 36 7.67 -1.14 -0.97
CA ILE A 36 7.21 -2.42 -1.52
C ILE A 36 6.55 -2.21 -2.87
N ILE A 37 5.62 -1.27 -3.01
CA ILE A 37 4.93 -1.00 -4.29
C ILE A 37 5.90 -0.38 -5.30
N ALA A 38 6.67 0.63 -4.89
CA ALA A 38 7.58 1.38 -5.74
C ALA A 38 8.69 0.51 -6.35
N SER A 39 9.13 -0.52 -5.62
CA SER A 39 10.12 -1.48 -6.12
C SER A 39 9.64 -2.29 -7.33
N GLN A 40 8.31 -2.33 -7.56
CA GLN A 40 7.69 -3.03 -8.68
C GLN A 40 7.36 -2.10 -9.86
N ILE A 41 7.49 -0.79 -9.69
CA ILE A 41 7.22 0.21 -10.74
C ILE A 41 8.48 0.46 -11.56
N ASP A 42 8.49 0.00 -12.81
CA ASP A 42 9.53 0.37 -13.76
C ASP A 42 9.39 1.85 -14.18
N GLY A 43 10.52 2.55 -14.34
CA GLY A 43 10.53 3.97 -14.70
C GLY A 43 9.84 4.90 -13.69
N LYS A 44 9.90 4.58 -12.38
CA LYS A 44 9.28 5.39 -11.32
C LYS A 44 9.65 6.88 -11.42
N THR A 45 8.66 7.74 -11.28
CA THR A 45 8.80 9.20 -11.25
C THR A 45 8.41 9.74 -9.88
N ASP A 46 8.86 10.95 -9.54
CA ASP A 46 8.46 11.62 -8.29
C ASP A 46 6.94 11.76 -8.17
N TYR A 47 6.26 12.02 -9.30
CA TYR A 47 4.81 12.04 -9.37
C TYR A 47 4.20 10.69 -9.01
N ALA A 48 4.71 9.59 -9.57
CA ALA A 48 4.23 8.25 -9.24
C ALA A 48 4.38 7.95 -7.74
N MET A 49 5.53 8.30 -7.15
CA MET A 49 5.78 8.10 -5.72
C MET A 49 4.83 8.93 -4.85
N ALA A 50 4.58 10.19 -5.23
CA ALA A 50 3.64 11.06 -4.52
C ALA A 50 2.21 10.51 -4.53
N VAL A 51 1.75 9.98 -5.67
CA VAL A 51 0.40 9.39 -5.79
C VAL A 51 0.26 8.12 -4.96
N ILE A 52 1.25 7.22 -5.02
CA ILE A 52 1.24 5.98 -4.22
C ILE A 52 1.29 6.32 -2.72
N GLY A 53 2.21 7.21 -2.33
CA GLY A 53 2.32 7.66 -0.94
C GLY A 53 1.04 8.32 -0.42
N PHE A 54 0.36 9.12 -1.24
CA PHE A 54 -0.94 9.68 -0.87
C PHE A 54 -1.94 8.59 -0.49
N TYR A 55 -2.15 7.58 -1.35
CA TYR A 55 -3.17 6.56 -1.09
C TYR A 55 -2.79 5.64 0.08
N VAL A 56 -1.54 5.22 0.19
CA VAL A 56 -1.05 4.43 1.34
C VAL A 56 -1.33 5.19 2.64
N ARG A 57 -1.02 6.49 2.69
CA ARG A 57 -1.26 7.32 3.87
C ARG A 57 -2.74 7.46 4.20
N GLN A 58 -3.63 7.54 3.21
CA GLN A 58 -5.08 7.54 3.44
C GLN A 58 -5.56 6.20 4.01
N MET A 59 -5.05 5.08 3.50
CA MET A 59 -5.39 3.75 4.00
C MET A 59 -4.93 3.55 5.45
N LEU A 60 -3.70 3.95 5.79
CA LEU A 60 -3.19 3.88 7.17
C LEU A 60 -4.02 4.74 8.13
N LYS A 61 -4.41 5.95 7.70
CA LYS A 61 -5.34 6.80 8.48
C LYS A 61 -6.69 6.12 8.71
N ALA A 62 -7.27 5.53 7.66
CA ALA A 62 -8.55 4.83 7.75
C ALA A 62 -8.47 3.58 8.64
N LEU A 63 -7.38 2.80 8.56
CA LEU A 63 -7.11 1.67 9.45
C LEU A 63 -7.00 2.13 10.92
N ALA A 64 -6.23 3.19 11.19
CA ALA A 64 -6.09 3.74 12.53
C ALA A 64 -7.44 4.25 13.09
N ALA A 65 -8.27 4.83 12.23
CA ALA A 65 -9.63 5.28 12.57
C ALA A 65 -10.67 4.13 12.61
N ARG A 66 -10.27 2.88 12.33
CA ARG A 66 -11.16 1.71 12.22
C ARG A 66 -12.28 1.86 11.18
N GLN A 67 -12.04 2.65 10.15
CA GLN A 67 -12.95 2.86 9.03
C GLN A 67 -12.67 1.89 7.88
N MET A 68 -11.53 1.19 7.91
CA MET A 68 -11.13 0.19 6.93
C MET A 68 -10.76 -1.11 7.65
N ALA A 69 -11.15 -2.27 7.10
CA ALA A 69 -10.71 -3.55 7.63
C ALA A 69 -9.26 -3.82 7.24
N LEU A 70 -8.52 -4.52 8.11
CA LEU A 70 -7.14 -4.93 7.83
C LEU A 70 -7.03 -5.77 6.54
N ALA A 71 -8.00 -6.65 6.31
CA ALA A 71 -8.05 -7.48 5.10
C ALA A 71 -8.15 -6.63 3.83
N ASP A 72 -9.05 -5.63 3.81
CA ASP A 72 -9.20 -4.73 2.65
C ASP A 72 -7.92 -3.95 2.35
N ALA A 73 -7.23 -3.49 3.40
CA ALA A 73 -5.97 -2.79 3.24
C ALA A 73 -4.85 -3.70 2.74
N PHE A 74 -4.80 -4.94 3.24
CA PHE A 74 -3.85 -5.96 2.81
C PHE A 74 -4.03 -6.28 1.32
N ASP A 75 -5.25 -6.64 0.93
CA ASP A 75 -5.57 -7.01 -0.45
C ASP A 75 -5.23 -5.87 -1.42
N ALA A 76 -5.62 -4.64 -1.09
CA ALA A 76 -5.36 -3.49 -1.94
C ALA A 76 -3.86 -3.18 -2.11
N VAL A 77 -3.04 -3.32 -1.06
CA VAL A 77 -1.59 -3.08 -1.16
C VAL A 77 -0.91 -4.21 -1.95
N VAL A 78 -1.29 -5.47 -1.73
CA VAL A 78 -0.75 -6.62 -2.48
C VAL A 78 -1.11 -6.50 -3.95
N ASP A 79 -2.38 -6.21 -4.27
CA ASP A 79 -2.86 -5.99 -5.63
C ASP A 79 -2.13 -4.81 -6.29
N ALA A 80 -1.91 -3.72 -5.56
CA ALA A 80 -1.16 -2.57 -6.06
C ALA A 80 0.29 -2.94 -6.39
N ALA A 81 0.96 -3.70 -5.54
CA ALA A 81 2.32 -4.17 -5.78
C ALA A 81 2.40 -5.14 -6.97
N ALA A 82 1.42 -6.03 -7.14
CA ALA A 82 1.34 -6.92 -8.31
C ALA A 82 1.10 -6.14 -9.61
N CYS A 83 0.17 -5.18 -9.58
CA CYS A 83 -0.21 -4.37 -10.74
C CYS A 83 0.81 -3.27 -11.07
N ALA A 84 1.68 -2.89 -10.13
CA ALA A 84 2.73 -1.88 -10.33
C ALA A 84 3.69 -2.20 -11.47
N THR A 85 3.86 -3.48 -11.82
CA THR A 85 4.61 -3.92 -12.99
C THR A 85 4.04 -3.40 -14.32
N SER A 86 2.74 -3.08 -14.34
CA SER A 86 2.04 -2.47 -15.47
C SER A 86 2.03 -0.94 -15.41
N GLY A 87 2.74 -0.35 -14.45
CA GLY A 87 2.87 1.09 -14.24
C GLY A 87 2.07 1.62 -13.04
N HIS A 88 2.47 2.81 -12.59
CA HIS A 88 1.95 3.42 -11.37
C HIS A 88 0.43 3.69 -11.39
N MET A 89 -0.17 3.92 -12.56
CA MET A 89 -1.63 4.15 -12.66
C MET A 89 -2.43 2.93 -12.21
N GLN A 90 -1.99 1.71 -12.58
CA GLN A 90 -2.69 0.49 -12.18
C GLN A 90 -2.56 0.24 -10.67
N ALA A 91 -1.36 0.46 -10.12
CA ALA A 91 -1.16 0.42 -8.68
C ALA A 91 -2.04 1.44 -7.94
N ALA A 92 -2.10 2.68 -8.43
CA ALA A 92 -2.92 3.73 -7.84
C ALA A 92 -4.41 3.42 -7.89
N LEU A 93 -4.91 2.80 -8.97
CA LEU A 93 -6.31 2.36 -9.06
C LEU A 93 -6.63 1.36 -7.94
N LYS A 94 -5.78 0.35 -7.73
CA LYS A 94 -5.95 -0.66 -6.67
C LYS A 94 -5.97 -0.06 -5.27
N LEU A 95 -5.09 0.89 -5.00
CA LEU A 95 -5.09 1.60 -3.71
C LEU A 95 -6.31 2.52 -3.54
N SER A 96 -6.84 3.07 -4.64
CA SER A 96 -7.96 4.02 -4.60
C SER A 96 -9.31 3.36 -4.31
N GLU A 97 -9.48 2.08 -4.66
CA GLU A 97 -10.73 1.34 -4.48
C GLU A 97 -11.24 1.34 -3.03
N PRO A 98 -10.47 0.86 -2.03
CA PRO A 98 -10.93 0.83 -0.65
C PRO A 98 -11.09 2.24 -0.07
N VAL A 99 -10.25 3.20 -0.47
CA VAL A 99 -10.35 4.60 -0.02
C VAL A 99 -11.62 5.28 -0.54
N SER A 100 -12.04 4.97 -1.76
CA SER A 100 -13.25 5.55 -2.36
C SER A 100 -14.52 5.06 -1.68
N ARG A 101 -14.52 3.81 -1.20
CA ARG A 101 -15.64 3.23 -0.44
C ARG A 101 -15.85 3.92 0.92
N LEU A 102 -14.84 4.58 1.47
CA LEU A 102 -14.97 5.34 2.74
C LEU A 102 -15.79 6.63 2.61
N ARG A 103 -16.01 7.11 1.38
CA ARG A 103 -16.75 8.35 1.11
C ARG A 103 -18.25 8.12 0.93
N HIS A 104 -18.70 6.88 0.94
CA HIS A 104 -20.09 6.46 0.73
C HIS A 104 -20.59 5.67 1.94
#